data_AF-A0A212M1T0-F1
#
_entry.id   AF-A0A212M1T0-F1
#
_cell.length_a   1.000
_cell.length_b   1.000
_cell.length_c   1.000
_cell.angle_alpha   90.00
_cell.angle_beta   90.00
_cell.angle_gamma   90.00
#
_symmetry.space_group_name_H-M   'P 1'
#
loop_
_entity.id
_entity.type
_entity.pdbx_description
1 polymer ?
#
loop_
_entity_poly.entity_id
_entity_poly.type
_entity_poly.pdbx_seq_one_letter_code
_entity_poly.pdbx_strand_id
1 'polypeptide(L)'
;MYNLYLIDRNNTEHHIYPVMLKDTKEVAKLVPRVVNVLMMGETVLEQYRTTEELTLKEQREALKEILQYTTRDKTNIDTFDIYMAKLAFAEFMGLRKGVGTMEKINTGVAIVDRNGNEHMTYSYLIDDLKKAMELLQKIDIVNMANNAIDEDSKEAMLEIVYLALDRREEREDIAKYLDAEFARKAIRLYFDLPVVG
;
A
#
# COMPACT_ATOMS: atom_id res chain seq x y z
N MET A 1 -8.31 -22.61 -9.91
CA MET A 1 -9.23 -22.04 -8.91
C MET A 1 -8.62 -20.75 -8.43
N TYR A 2 -9.42 -19.69 -8.32
CA TYR A 2 -9.02 -18.40 -7.79
C TYR A 2 -9.57 -18.34 -6.38
N ASN A 3 -8.79 -17.84 -5.43
CA ASN A 3 -9.26 -17.75 -4.05
C ASN A 3 -9.52 -16.30 -3.64
N LEU A 4 -9.08 -15.31 -4.42
CA LEU A 4 -9.10 -13.91 -4.04
C LEU A 4 -9.47 -12.96 -5.20
N TYR A 5 -10.37 -12.05 -4.89
CA TYR A 5 -10.78 -10.90 -5.68
C TYR A 5 -10.44 -9.62 -4.92
N LEU A 6 -9.62 -8.76 -5.52
CA LEU A 6 -9.32 -7.45 -4.97
C LEU A 6 -10.11 -6.39 -5.74
N ILE A 7 -10.78 -5.49 -5.03
CA ILE A 7 -11.47 -4.35 -5.62
C ILE A 7 -10.61 -3.11 -5.36
N ASP A 8 -10.19 -2.43 -6.43
CA ASP A 8 -9.40 -1.21 -6.32
C ASP A 8 -10.25 0.04 -6.01
N ARG A 9 -9.56 1.17 -5.81
CA ARG A 9 -10.19 2.48 -5.53
C ARG A 9 -11.16 2.98 -6.60
N ASN A 10 -11.09 2.43 -7.82
CA ASN A 10 -11.96 2.73 -8.96
C ASN A 10 -13.10 1.70 -9.10
N ASN A 11 -13.28 0.82 -8.11
CA ASN A 11 -14.20 -0.32 -8.14
C ASN A 11 -13.91 -1.34 -9.25
N THR A 12 -12.65 -1.43 -9.72
CA THR A 12 -12.24 -2.47 -10.68
C THR A 12 -11.87 -3.74 -9.94
N GLU A 13 -12.35 -4.88 -10.44
CA GLU A 13 -12.04 -6.20 -9.87
C GLU A 13 -10.74 -6.77 -10.47
N HIS A 14 -9.89 -7.29 -9.60
CA HIS A 14 -8.62 -7.93 -9.95
C HIS A 14 -8.60 -9.35 -9.41
N HIS A 15 -8.42 -10.31 -10.30
CA HIS A 15 -8.44 -11.73 -9.96
C HIS A 15 -7.03 -12.20 -9.65
N ILE A 16 -6.81 -12.77 -8.46
CA ILE A 16 -5.49 -13.25 -8.07
C ILE A 16 -5.40 -14.76 -8.24
N TYR A 17 -4.33 -15.18 -8.89
CA TYR A 17 -4.06 -16.57 -9.22
C TYR A 17 -2.86 -17.08 -8.43
N PRO A 18 -2.79 -18.39 -8.12
CA PRO A 18 -1.59 -18.98 -7.56
C PRO A 18 -0.44 -19.04 -8.59
N VAL A 19 0.80 -19.09 -8.07
CA VAL A 19 2.02 -19.40 -8.85
C VAL A 19 1.79 -20.63 -9.75
N MET A 20 2.16 -20.49 -11.02
CA MET A 20 2.24 -21.63 -11.94
C MET A 20 3.66 -22.21 -11.94
N LEU A 21 3.76 -23.54 -12.01
CA LEU A 21 5.06 -24.25 -12.05
C LEU A 21 5.99 -23.77 -13.18
N LYS A 22 5.41 -23.40 -14.33
CA LYS A 22 6.18 -22.90 -15.49
C LYS A 22 6.85 -21.54 -15.23
N ASP A 23 6.29 -20.74 -14.32
CA ASP A 23 6.74 -19.37 -14.05
C ASP A 23 7.67 -19.29 -12.83
N THR A 24 7.81 -20.40 -12.09
CA THR A 24 8.53 -20.47 -10.80
C THR A 24 9.98 -19.98 -10.89
N LYS A 25 10.68 -20.24 -12.00
CA LYS A 25 12.08 -19.80 -12.17
C LYS A 25 12.21 -18.29 -12.24
N GLU A 26 11.32 -17.60 -12.95
CA GLU A 26 11.36 -16.14 -13.06
C GLU A 26 10.85 -15.48 -11.78
N VAL A 27 9.76 -16.01 -11.23
CA VAL A 27 9.22 -15.57 -9.93
C VAL A 27 10.28 -15.64 -8.83
N ALA A 28 11.05 -16.74 -8.76
CA ALA A 28 12.08 -16.92 -7.74
C ALA A 28 13.17 -15.83 -7.77
N LYS A 29 13.44 -15.23 -8.93
CA LYS A 29 14.40 -14.11 -9.06
C LYS A 29 13.81 -12.79 -8.57
N LEU A 30 12.49 -12.61 -8.71
CA LEU A 30 11.78 -11.38 -8.35
C LEU A 30 11.44 -11.31 -6.85
N VAL A 31 11.10 -12.44 -6.24
CA VAL A 31 10.67 -12.53 -4.83
C VAL A 31 11.57 -11.74 -3.87
N PRO A 32 12.90 -11.91 -3.87
CA PRO A 32 13.77 -11.19 -2.94
C PRO A 32 13.73 -9.67 -3.11
N ARG A 33 13.53 -9.19 -4.34
CA ARG A 33 13.45 -7.75 -4.68
C ARG A 33 12.13 -7.13 -4.22
N VAL A 34 11.07 -7.92 -4.26
CA VAL A 34 9.70 -7.52 -3.92
C VAL A 34 9.45 -7.54 -2.42
N VAL A 35 9.99 -8.54 -1.72
CA VAL A 35 9.84 -8.70 -0.26
C VAL A 35 10.27 -7.43 0.48
N ASN A 36 11.38 -6.79 0.09
CA ASN A 36 11.84 -5.56 0.74
C ASN A 36 10.85 -4.39 0.64
N VAL A 37 10.07 -4.30 -0.44
CA VAL A 37 9.07 -3.24 -0.67
C VAL A 37 7.76 -3.55 0.06
N LEU A 38 7.36 -4.82 0.04
CA LEU A 38 6.08 -5.27 0.59
C LEU A 38 6.14 -5.56 2.10
N MET A 39 7.30 -5.93 2.63
CA MET A 39 7.45 -6.43 4.01
C MET A 39 8.23 -5.45 4.89
N MET A 40 7.55 -4.44 5.43
CA MET A 40 8.02 -3.69 6.60
C MET A 40 7.78 -4.46 7.92
N GLY A 41 8.15 -5.74 7.98
CA GLY A 41 7.95 -6.58 9.16
C GLY A 41 9.06 -7.62 9.33
N GLU A 42 9.69 -7.63 10.51
CA GLU A 42 10.92 -8.37 10.84
C GLU A 42 10.87 -9.90 10.65
N THR A 43 9.70 -10.51 10.59
CA THR A 43 9.57 -11.98 10.72
C THR A 43 9.72 -12.78 9.42
N VAL A 44 9.67 -12.17 8.23
CA VAL A 44 9.91 -12.86 6.95
C VAL A 44 11.25 -12.44 6.30
N LEU A 45 11.88 -11.41 6.86
CA LEU A 45 13.07 -10.77 6.29
C LEU A 45 14.35 -11.62 6.36
N GLU A 46 14.43 -12.65 7.21
CA GLU A 46 15.68 -13.42 7.36
C GLU A 46 15.91 -14.49 6.27
N GLN A 47 14.85 -15.03 5.65
CA GLN A 47 14.99 -16.12 4.67
C GLN A 47 15.14 -15.66 3.21
N TYR A 48 14.77 -14.40 2.91
CA TYR A 48 14.75 -13.86 1.54
C TYR A 48 15.49 -12.53 1.39
N ARG A 49 16.27 -12.12 2.40
CA ARG A 49 17.08 -10.90 2.34
C ARG A 49 18.11 -11.03 1.23
N THR A 50 18.03 -10.14 0.23
CA THR A 50 19.15 -9.93 -0.70
C THR A 50 20.26 -9.20 0.03
N THR A 51 21.50 -9.55 -0.25
CA THR A 51 22.68 -8.75 0.12
C THR A 51 22.93 -7.61 -0.88
N GLU A 52 22.17 -7.55 -1.98
CA GLU A 52 22.25 -6.47 -2.97
C GLU A 52 21.52 -5.21 -2.49
N GLU A 53 22.20 -4.07 -2.55
CA GLU A 53 21.59 -2.75 -2.44
C GLU A 53 20.78 -2.46 -3.70
N LEU A 54 19.45 -2.62 -3.62
CA LEU A 54 18.53 -2.33 -4.74
C LEU A 54 18.00 -0.90 -4.61
N THR A 55 17.91 -0.20 -5.74
CA THR A 55 17.27 1.12 -5.81
C THR A 55 15.74 1.00 -5.71
N LEU A 56 15.06 2.06 -5.24
CA LEU A 56 13.59 2.14 -5.22
C LEU A 56 12.97 1.89 -6.61
N LYS A 57 13.67 2.27 -7.68
CA LYS A 57 13.21 2.04 -9.05
C LYS A 57 13.22 0.55 -9.38
N GLU A 58 14.32 -0.16 -9.13
CA GLU A 58 14.43 -1.60 -9.40
C GLU A 58 13.42 -2.41 -8.58
N GLN A 59 13.25 -2.01 -7.33
CA GLN A 59 12.25 -2.54 -6.42
C GLN A 59 10.81 -2.36 -6.95
N ARG A 60 10.47 -1.15 -7.43
CA ARG A 60 9.18 -0.86 -8.06
C ARG A 60 8.96 -1.69 -9.32
N GLU A 61 9.94 -1.75 -10.21
CA GLU A 61 9.82 -2.52 -11.46
C GLU A 61 9.67 -4.01 -11.17
N ALA A 62 10.41 -4.56 -10.21
CA ALA A 62 10.25 -5.96 -9.79
C ALA A 62 8.85 -6.23 -9.22
N LEU A 63 8.28 -5.28 -8.46
CA LEU A 63 6.91 -5.40 -7.94
C LEU A 63 5.88 -5.36 -9.07
N LYS A 64 6.01 -4.46 -10.05
CA LYS A 64 5.12 -4.45 -11.22
C LYS A 64 5.23 -5.74 -12.02
N GLU A 65 6.45 -6.25 -12.20
CA GLU A 65 6.68 -7.50 -12.92
C GLU A 65 6.06 -8.70 -12.21
N ILE A 66 6.24 -8.85 -10.89
CA ILE A 66 5.64 -9.97 -10.16
C ILE A 66 4.10 -9.92 -10.21
N LEU A 67 3.51 -8.73 -10.13
CA LEU A 67 2.06 -8.55 -10.17
C LEU A 67 1.45 -8.95 -11.52
N GLN A 68 2.19 -8.85 -12.62
CA GLN A 68 1.75 -9.38 -13.92
C GLN A 68 1.58 -10.89 -13.91
N TYR A 69 2.41 -11.63 -13.14
CA TYR A 69 2.22 -13.06 -12.94
C TYR A 69 1.02 -13.36 -12.03
N THR A 70 0.74 -12.50 -11.05
CA THR A 70 -0.36 -12.71 -10.09
C THR A 70 -1.76 -12.54 -10.71
N THR A 71 -1.92 -11.66 -11.70
CA THR A 71 -3.24 -11.25 -12.20
C THR A 71 -3.64 -11.86 -13.55
N ARG A 72 -2.73 -12.55 -14.26
CA ARG A 72 -2.84 -13.21 -15.60
C ARG A 72 -3.39 -12.40 -16.77
N ASP A 73 -4.32 -11.47 -16.56
CA ASP A 73 -4.95 -10.65 -17.60
C ASP A 73 -4.20 -9.34 -17.88
N LYS A 74 -3.00 -9.16 -17.28
CA LYS A 74 -2.30 -7.86 -17.30
C LYS A 74 -3.29 -6.73 -17.01
N THR A 75 -4.13 -6.94 -15.99
CA THR A 75 -5.00 -5.89 -15.44
C THR A 75 -4.16 -4.66 -15.17
N ASN A 76 -4.82 -3.50 -15.07
CA ASN A 76 -4.17 -2.22 -14.88
C ASN A 76 -3.35 -2.21 -13.57
N ILE A 77 -2.12 -2.74 -13.60
CA ILE A 77 -1.24 -2.88 -12.42
C ILE A 77 -0.96 -1.50 -11.81
N ASP A 78 -1.09 -0.45 -12.62
CA ASP A 78 -0.93 0.94 -12.20
C ASP A 78 -2.04 1.38 -11.23
N THR A 79 -3.15 0.63 -11.11
CA THR A 79 -4.20 0.88 -10.09
C THR A 79 -3.96 0.15 -8.78
N PHE A 80 -2.93 -0.70 -8.69
CA PHE A 80 -2.59 -1.37 -7.44
C PHE A 80 -1.98 -0.37 -6.46
N ASP A 81 -2.61 -0.26 -5.30
CA ASP A 81 -1.97 0.29 -4.12
C ASP A 81 -1.09 -0.75 -3.41
N ILE A 82 -0.26 -0.30 -2.48
CA ILE A 82 0.68 -1.18 -1.79
C ILE A 82 -0.03 -2.27 -0.96
N TYR A 83 -1.21 -1.98 -0.40
CA TYR A 83 -1.99 -2.94 0.37
C TYR A 83 -2.52 -4.06 -0.54
N MET A 84 -3.09 -3.71 -1.70
CA MET A 84 -3.45 -4.66 -2.75
C MET A 84 -2.27 -5.53 -3.16
N ALA A 85 -1.11 -4.90 -3.38
CA ALA A 85 0.09 -5.59 -3.80
C ALA A 85 0.54 -6.63 -2.76
N LYS A 86 0.48 -6.29 -1.46
CA LYS A 86 0.78 -7.23 -0.36
C LYS A 86 -0.20 -8.40 -0.33
N LEU A 87 -1.50 -8.14 -0.43
CA LEU A 87 -2.53 -9.20 -0.46
C LEU A 87 -2.38 -10.13 -1.67
N ALA A 88 -2.17 -9.55 -2.85
CA ALA A 88 -1.99 -10.29 -4.09
C ALA A 88 -0.74 -11.17 -4.03
N PHE A 89 0.39 -10.61 -3.57
CA PHE A 89 1.62 -11.36 -3.40
C PHE A 89 1.49 -12.49 -2.38
N ALA A 90 0.86 -12.23 -1.23
CA ALA A 90 0.65 -13.25 -0.20
C ALA A 90 -0.23 -14.41 -0.68
N GLU A 91 -1.29 -14.13 -1.44
CA GLU A 91 -2.13 -15.16 -2.06
C GLU A 91 -1.37 -15.93 -3.16
N PHE A 92 -0.67 -15.21 -4.05
CA PHE A 92 0.13 -15.80 -5.13
C PHE A 92 1.18 -16.79 -4.62
N MET A 93 1.81 -16.46 -3.49
CA MET A 93 2.82 -17.28 -2.81
C MET A 93 2.23 -18.37 -1.91
N GLY A 94 0.89 -18.44 -1.76
CA GLY A 94 0.23 -19.40 -0.86
C GLY A 94 0.50 -19.16 0.63
N LEU A 95 0.86 -17.92 1.01
CA LEU A 95 1.14 -17.52 2.39
C LEU A 95 -0.14 -17.19 3.17
N ARG A 96 -1.23 -16.88 2.47
CA ARG A 96 -2.55 -16.73 3.09
C ARG A 96 -3.15 -18.11 3.37
N LYS A 97 -3.56 -18.33 4.61
CA LYS A 97 -4.41 -19.48 4.98
C LYS A 97 -5.84 -19.20 4.51
N GLY A 98 -6.09 -19.32 3.21
CA GLY A 98 -7.43 -19.28 2.66
C GLY A 98 -8.10 -20.65 2.79
N VAL A 99 -9.18 -20.73 3.57
CA VAL A 99 -10.18 -21.80 3.44
C VAL A 99 -10.71 -21.73 2.00
N GLY A 100 -10.99 -22.84 1.33
CA GLY A 100 -11.27 -22.92 -0.13
C GLY A 100 -12.52 -22.20 -0.66
N THR A 101 -12.86 -21.03 -0.12
CA THR A 101 -13.94 -20.13 -0.51
C THR A 101 -13.37 -18.87 -1.17
N MET A 102 -14.03 -18.40 -2.23
CA MET A 102 -13.69 -17.13 -2.87
C MET A 102 -13.90 -15.96 -1.92
N GLU A 103 -12.85 -15.18 -1.68
CA GLU A 103 -12.90 -13.97 -0.85
C GLU A 103 -12.85 -12.71 -1.71
N LYS A 104 -13.69 -11.72 -1.39
CA LYS A 104 -13.71 -10.40 -2.04
C LYS A 104 -13.28 -9.33 -1.05
N ILE A 105 -12.20 -8.61 -1.34
CA ILE A 105 -11.62 -7.60 -0.44
C ILE A 105 -11.65 -6.24 -1.13
N ASN A 106 -12.21 -5.24 -0.45
CA ASN A 106 -12.12 -3.83 -0.83
C ASN A 106 -10.92 -3.20 -0.11
N THR A 107 -10.09 -2.45 -0.83
CA THR A 107 -8.85 -1.89 -0.27
C THR A 107 -9.02 -0.53 0.39
N GLY A 108 -10.17 0.11 0.18
CA GLY A 108 -10.53 1.34 0.88
C GLY A 108 -10.88 1.07 2.35
N VAL A 109 -10.35 1.89 3.25
CA VAL A 109 -10.70 1.88 4.68
C VAL A 109 -11.37 3.20 5.05
N ALA A 110 -12.56 3.13 5.63
CA ALA A 110 -13.27 4.30 6.14
C ALA A 110 -12.65 4.76 7.48
N ILE A 111 -12.38 6.06 7.59
CA ILE A 111 -11.99 6.73 8.84
C ILE A 111 -12.93 7.91 9.10
N VAL A 112 -13.01 8.33 10.36
CA VAL A 112 -13.95 9.39 10.80
C VAL A 112 -13.18 10.63 11.22
N ASP A 113 -13.59 11.81 10.75
CA ASP A 113 -13.05 13.12 11.16
C ASP A 113 -13.56 13.58 12.54
N ARG A 114 -13.06 14.70 13.06
CA ARG A 114 -13.54 15.28 14.33
C ARG A 114 -15.03 15.65 14.35
N ASN A 115 -15.63 15.84 13.18
CA ASN A 115 -17.03 16.25 13.05
C ASN A 115 -17.97 15.04 12.93
N GLY A 116 -17.44 13.83 12.86
CA GLY A 116 -18.20 12.60 12.68
C GLY A 116 -18.46 12.23 11.22
N ASN A 117 -17.79 12.88 10.26
CA ASN A 117 -17.90 12.55 8.85
C ASN A 117 -16.99 11.37 8.50
N GLU A 118 -17.49 10.42 7.70
CA GLU A 118 -16.72 9.29 7.18
C GLU A 118 -15.99 9.66 5.89
N HIS A 119 -14.72 9.27 5.80
CA HIS A 119 -13.85 9.48 4.65
C HIS A 119 -13.20 8.16 4.26
N MET A 120 -13.26 7.82 2.96
CA MET A 120 -12.60 6.63 2.44
C MET A 120 -11.13 6.92 2.18
N THR A 121 -10.25 6.11 2.74
CA THR A 121 -8.79 6.25 2.59
C THR A 121 -8.19 5.05 1.89
N TYR A 122 -7.11 5.30 1.15
CA TYR A 122 -6.40 4.31 0.37
C TYR A 122 -4.89 4.43 0.60
N SER A 123 -4.18 3.32 0.43
CA SER A 123 -2.71 3.33 0.45
C SER A 123 -2.13 3.97 -0.82
N TYR A 124 -0.84 4.30 -0.83
CA TYR A 124 -0.20 4.84 -2.03
C TYR A 124 -0.18 3.84 -3.18
N LEU A 125 -0.33 4.36 -4.41
CA LEU A 125 -0.15 3.56 -5.63
C LEU A 125 1.31 3.16 -5.81
N ILE A 126 1.57 1.99 -6.39
CA ILE A 126 2.95 1.51 -6.63
C ILE A 126 3.78 2.55 -7.41
N ASP A 127 3.17 3.25 -8.35
CA ASP A 127 3.84 4.28 -9.15
C ASP A 127 4.20 5.54 -8.33
N ASP A 128 3.50 5.78 -7.22
CA ASP A 128 3.75 6.88 -6.28
C ASP A 128 4.82 6.52 -5.21
N LEU A 129 5.41 5.32 -5.23
CA LEU A 129 6.37 4.85 -4.21
C LEU A 129 7.45 5.89 -3.88
N LYS A 130 8.10 6.46 -4.89
CA LYS A 130 9.15 7.48 -4.69
C LYS A 130 8.61 8.72 -3.96
N LYS A 131 7.47 9.25 -4.42
CA LYS A 131 6.82 10.41 -3.82
C LYS A 131 6.39 10.12 -2.39
N ALA A 132 5.83 8.93 -2.14
CA ALA A 132 5.44 8.48 -0.82
C ALA A 132 6.63 8.45 0.14
N MET A 133 7.78 7.90 -0.29
CA MET A 133 9.01 7.89 0.53
C MET A 133 9.56 9.30 0.79
N GLU A 134 9.54 10.19 -0.20
CA GLU A 134 9.97 11.60 -0.04
C GLU A 134 9.09 12.38 0.95
N LEU A 135 7.77 12.14 0.94
CA LEU A 135 6.85 12.73 1.90
C LEU A 135 7.05 12.16 3.31
N LEU A 136 7.31 10.85 3.41
CA LEU A 136 7.54 10.17 4.67
C LEU A 136 8.75 10.72 5.44
N GLN A 137 9.83 11.07 4.71
CA GLN A 137 11.05 11.64 5.30
C GLN A 137 10.82 13.00 5.95
N LYS A 138 9.74 13.70 5.59
CA LYS A 138 9.39 15.03 6.11
C LYS A 138 8.49 14.98 7.34
N ILE A 139 8.05 13.79 7.77
CA ILE A 139 7.11 13.66 8.89
C ILE A 139 7.64 12.70 9.96
N ASP A 140 7.42 13.06 11.21
CA ASP A 140 7.58 12.15 12.35
C ASP A 140 6.25 11.43 12.60
N ILE A 141 6.13 10.20 12.09
CA ILE A 141 4.92 9.36 12.24
C ILE A 141 4.69 8.97 13.71
N VAL A 142 5.75 8.96 14.53
CA VAL A 142 5.67 8.58 15.95
C VAL A 142 5.19 9.77 16.75
N ASN A 143 5.74 10.96 16.50
CA ASN A 143 5.40 12.19 17.21
C ASN A 143 4.76 13.24 16.28
N MET A 144 3.46 13.05 16.01
CA MET A 144 2.67 13.98 15.20
C MET A 144 2.61 15.42 15.75
N ALA A 145 2.85 15.62 17.04
CA ALA A 145 2.87 16.97 17.63
C ALA A 145 4.10 17.77 17.16
N ASN A 146 5.23 17.11 16.92
CA ASN A 146 6.41 17.75 16.36
C ASN A 146 6.17 18.24 14.92
N ASN A 147 5.38 17.49 14.15
CA ASN A 147 5.01 17.87 12.78
C ASN A 147 4.19 19.17 12.73
N ALA A 148 3.51 19.55 13.82
CA ALA A 148 2.73 20.78 13.90
C ALA A 148 3.59 22.03 14.19
N ILE A 149 4.88 21.86 14.45
CA ILE A 149 5.80 22.98 14.74
C ILE A 149 6.51 23.43 13.46
N ASP A 150 6.84 22.49 12.59
CA ASP A 150 7.57 22.70 11.34
C ASP A 150 6.60 22.81 10.15
N GLU A 151 6.73 23.86 9.34
CA GLU A 151 5.79 24.14 8.25
C GLU A 151 5.94 23.13 7.10
N ASP A 152 7.17 22.68 6.82
CA ASP A 152 7.42 21.66 5.79
C ASP A 152 6.77 20.31 6.18
N SER A 153 6.82 19.97 7.47
CA SER A 153 6.19 18.77 8.03
C SER A 153 4.65 18.85 7.98
N LYS A 154 4.07 20.02 8.26
CA LYS A 154 2.62 20.23 8.11
C LYS A 154 2.15 20.07 6.68
N GLU A 155 2.86 20.70 5.74
CA GLU A 155 2.52 20.63 4.31
C GLU A 155 2.67 19.21 3.79
N ALA A 156 3.71 18.48 4.20
CA ALA A 156 3.88 17.07 3.88
C ALA A 156 2.74 16.21 4.45
N MET A 157 2.33 16.46 5.70
CA MET A 157 1.19 15.77 6.32
C MET A 157 -0.12 16.05 5.57
N LEU A 158 -0.42 17.31 5.24
CA LEU A 158 -1.61 17.68 4.47
C LEU A 158 -1.60 17.01 3.09
N GLU A 159 -0.45 17.00 2.40
CA GLU A 159 -0.31 16.32 1.10
C GLU A 159 -0.52 14.81 1.21
N ILE A 160 0.00 14.16 2.26
CA ILE A 160 -0.24 12.72 2.47
C ILE A 160 -1.73 12.46 2.68
N VAL A 161 -2.42 13.27 3.50
CA VAL A 161 -3.86 13.10 3.73
C VAL A 161 -4.65 13.33 2.44
N TYR A 162 -4.33 14.37 1.67
CA TYR A 162 -4.95 14.63 0.36
C TYR A 162 -4.79 13.46 -0.60
N LEU A 163 -3.61 12.83 -0.64
CA LEU A 163 -3.36 11.65 -1.46
C LEU A 163 -4.06 10.39 -0.93
N ALA A 164 -4.13 10.22 0.39
CA ALA A 164 -4.85 9.12 1.04
C ALA A 164 -6.35 9.16 0.73
N LEU A 165 -6.92 10.35 0.63
CA LEU A 165 -8.31 10.60 0.23
C LEU A 165 -8.52 10.57 -1.30
N ASP A 166 -7.55 10.06 -2.04
CA ASP A 166 -7.62 9.90 -3.50
C ASP A 166 -7.93 11.20 -4.24
N ARG A 167 -7.51 12.35 -3.68
CA ARG A 167 -7.73 13.69 -4.24
C ARG A 167 -9.20 14.04 -4.47
N ARG A 168 -10.12 13.41 -3.72
CA ARG A 168 -11.57 13.62 -3.84
C ARG A 168 -12.06 14.89 -3.12
N GLU A 169 -11.21 15.45 -2.28
CA GLU A 169 -11.49 16.65 -1.49
C GLU A 169 -10.39 17.69 -1.71
N GLU A 170 -10.76 18.96 -1.69
CA GLU A 170 -9.79 20.06 -1.80
C GLU A 170 -8.95 20.17 -0.52
N ARG A 171 -7.69 20.58 -0.65
CA ARG A 171 -6.77 20.68 0.49
C ARG A 171 -7.26 21.69 1.54
N GLU A 172 -7.88 22.77 1.09
CA GLU A 172 -8.47 23.81 1.95
C GLU A 172 -9.64 23.27 2.78
N ASP A 173 -10.37 22.28 2.27
CA ASP A 173 -11.45 21.62 3.01
C ASP A 173 -10.90 20.63 4.02
N ILE A 174 -9.90 19.83 3.63
CA ILE A 174 -9.18 18.91 4.53
C ILE A 174 -8.63 19.67 5.74
N ALA A 175 -8.00 20.83 5.52
CA ALA A 175 -7.41 21.64 6.58
C ALA A 175 -8.42 22.07 7.67
N LYS A 176 -9.72 22.15 7.36
CA LYS A 176 -10.78 22.55 8.32
C LYS A 176 -11.06 21.49 9.37
N TYR A 177 -10.86 20.21 9.04
CA TYR A 177 -11.14 19.09 9.94
C TYR A 177 -9.90 18.28 10.31
N LEU A 178 -8.74 18.53 9.70
CA LEU A 178 -7.47 17.84 9.94
C LEU A 178 -6.96 18.04 11.37
N ASP A 179 -7.28 17.11 12.27
CA ASP A 179 -6.64 17.00 13.59
C ASP A 179 -5.54 15.94 13.58
N ALA A 180 -4.78 15.86 14.69
CA ALA A 180 -3.66 14.94 14.82
C ALA A 180 -4.07 13.46 14.78
N GLU A 181 -5.27 13.12 15.24
CA GLU A 181 -5.77 11.74 15.24
C GLU A 181 -6.17 11.31 13.83
N PHE A 182 -6.94 12.15 13.14
CA PHE A 182 -7.32 11.95 11.74
C PHE A 182 -6.09 11.86 10.84
N ALA A 183 -5.17 12.82 10.97
CA ALA A 183 -3.91 12.82 10.23
C ALA A 183 -3.11 11.53 10.45
N ARG A 184 -2.97 11.10 11.71
CA ARG A 184 -2.28 9.86 12.06
C ARG A 184 -2.92 8.64 11.41
N LYS A 185 -4.26 8.52 11.47
CA LYS A 185 -5.00 7.41 10.86
C LYS A 185 -4.80 7.38 9.35
N ALA A 186 -5.00 8.52 8.67
CA ALA A 186 -4.84 8.65 7.23
C ALA A 186 -3.40 8.35 6.78
N ILE A 187 -2.38 8.92 7.44
CA ILE A 187 -0.96 8.64 7.14
C ILE A 187 -0.66 7.14 7.30
N ARG A 188 -1.08 6.53 8.41
CA ARG A 188 -0.80 5.12 8.65
C ARG A 188 -1.45 4.23 7.58
N LEU A 189 -2.69 4.51 7.20
CA LEU A 189 -3.35 3.78 6.11
C LEU A 189 -2.69 4.05 4.75
N TYR A 190 -2.26 5.28 4.49
CA TYR A 190 -1.54 5.63 3.26
C TYR A 190 -0.29 4.78 3.05
N PHE A 191 0.46 4.52 4.13
CA PHE A 191 1.68 3.71 4.12
C PHE A 191 1.47 2.22 4.45
N ASP A 192 0.21 1.78 4.58
CA ASP A 192 -0.17 0.43 5.00
C ASP A 192 0.54 -0.02 6.30
N LEU A 193 0.42 0.82 7.32
CA LEU A 193 0.89 0.64 8.68
C LEU A 193 -0.29 0.31 9.61
N PRO A 194 -0.09 -0.47 10.70
CA PRO A 194 -1.17 -0.85 11.62
C PRO A 194 -1.85 0.37 12.23
N VAL A 195 -3.17 0.54 12.14
CA VAL A 195 -3.87 1.63 12.82
C VAL A 195 -3.92 1.34 14.32
N VAL A 196 -3.37 2.23 15.14
CA VAL A 196 -3.42 2.12 16.61
C VAL A 196 -4.58 3.00 17.10
N GLY A 197 -5.49 2.40 17.87
CA GLY A 197 -6.63 3.07 18.48
C GLY A 197 -6.26 3.96 19.65
#